data_AF-A0A2V7IUI8-F1
#
_entry.id   AF-A0A2V7IUI8-F1
#
_cell.length_a   1.000
_cell.length_b   1.000
_cell.length_c   1.000
_cell.angle_alpha   90.00
_cell.angle_beta   90.00
_cell.angle_gamma   90.00
#
_symmetry.space_group_name_H-M   'P 1'
#
loop_
_entity.id
_entity.type
_entity.pdbx_description
1 polymer ?
#
loop_
_entity_poly.entity_id
_entity_poly.type
_entity_poly.pdbx_seq_one_letter_code
_entity_poly.pdbx_strand_id
1 'polypeptide(L)' 'MSGDITSLIYLWDAGTEVNQEPGLGPDQAPRQKAPNTGAAERKPVQLVKDVRDGFTYPKVSEILRVTVTPAAATAMD' A
#
# COMPACT_ATOMS: atom_id res chain seq x y z
N MET A 1 -11.94 18.04 10.04
CA MET A 1 -11.79 16.58 9.98
C MET A 1 -10.85 16.16 11.10
N SER A 2 -11.26 15.23 11.95
CA SER A 2 -10.40 14.65 12.98
C SER A 2 -10.88 13.23 13.32
N GLY A 3 -10.00 12.40 13.88
CA GLY A 3 -10.31 11.03 14.29
C GLY A 3 -9.67 9.95 13.41
N ASP A 4 -10.09 8.71 13.63
CA ASP A 4 -9.63 7.53 12.87
C ASP A 4 -10.30 7.50 11.49
N ILE A 5 -9.47 7.50 10.45
CA ILE A 5 -9.90 7.48 9.05
C ILE A 5 -9.43 6.22 8.32
N THR A 6 -9.02 5.17 9.06
CA THR A 6 -8.45 3.95 8.48
C THR A 6 -9.37 3.30 7.44
N SER A 7 -10.70 3.42 7.60
CA SER A 7 -11.70 2.90 6.65
C SER A 7 -11.72 3.60 5.30
N LEU A 8 -11.06 4.76 5.16
CA LEU A 8 -10.94 5.50 3.90
C LEU A 8 -9.70 5.10 3.10
N ILE A 9 -8.85 4.24 3.67
CA ILE A 9 -7.58 3.82 3.07
C ILE A 9 -7.76 2.44 2.41
N TYR A 10 -7.15 2.29 1.24
CA TYR A 10 -7.21 1.08 0.42
C TYR A 10 -5.82 0.68 -0.06
N LEU A 11 -5.61 -0.60 -0.32
CA LEU A 11 -4.42 -1.10 -0.98
C LEU A 11 -4.59 -1.05 -2.50
N TRP A 12 -3.55 -0.57 -3.19
CA TRP A 12 -3.49 -0.43 -4.63
C TRP A 12 -2.28 -1.16 -5.18
N ASP A 13 -2.45 -1.77 -6.35
CA ASP A 13 -1.39 -2.30 -7.18
C ASP A 13 -1.02 -1.27 -8.25
N ALA A 14 0.27 -0.97 -8.36
CA ALA A 14 0.79 -0.01 -9.32
C ALA A 14 0.88 -0.57 -10.76
N GLY A 15 0.90 -1.90 -10.91
CA GLY A 15 0.93 -2.58 -12.21
C GLY A 15 2.25 -2.47 -12.96
N THR A 16 3.38 -2.30 -12.25
CA THR A 16 4.72 -2.09 -12.84
C THR A 16 5.62 -3.32 -12.81
N GLU A 17 5.51 -4.17 -11.78
CA GLU A 17 6.24 -5.44 -11.62
C GLU A 17 5.25 -6.55 -11.26
N VAL A 18 5.52 -7.79 -11.71
CA VAL A 18 4.66 -8.94 -11.44
C VAL A 18 4.58 -9.20 -9.93
N ASN A 19 3.36 -9.32 -9.41
CA ASN A 19 3.13 -9.58 -7.99
C ASN A 19 3.76 -10.89 -7.52
N GLN A 20 4.24 -10.86 -6.28
CA GLN A 20 4.73 -12.01 -5.53
C GLN A 20 4.04 -12.07 -4.17
N GLU A 21 4.08 -13.23 -3.52
CA GLU A 21 3.43 -13.43 -2.23
C GLU A 21 3.82 -12.32 -1.23
N PRO A 22 2.84 -11.62 -0.65
CA PRO A 22 3.09 -10.50 0.26
C PRO A 22 4.02 -10.89 1.41
N GLY A 23 5.13 -10.18 1.54
CA GLY A 23 6.09 -10.42 2.60
C GLY A 23 7.01 -11.62 2.40
N LEU A 24 6.93 -12.36 1.28
CA LEU A 24 7.75 -13.56 1.02
C LEU A 24 8.53 -13.50 -0.30
N GLY A 25 8.01 -12.81 -1.31
CA GLY A 25 8.61 -12.73 -2.65
C GLY A 25 10.09 -12.30 -2.66
N PRO A 26 10.96 -12.97 -3.43
CA PRO A 26 12.40 -12.67 -3.50
C PRO A 26 12.70 -11.30 -4.13
N ASP A 27 11.80 -10.77 -4.96
CA ASP A 27 11.94 -9.47 -5.61
C ASP A 27 11.23 -8.35 -4.84
N GLN A 28 10.88 -8.57 -3.57
CA GLN A 28 10.39 -7.49 -2.69
C GLN A 28 11.56 -6.75 -2.03
N ALA A 29 11.42 -5.43 -1.85
CA ALA A 29 12.52 -4.52 -1.47
C ALA A 29 13.46 -5.00 -0.34
N PRO A 30 13.00 -5.62 0.77
CA PRO A 30 13.92 -6.13 1.80
C PRO A 30 14.88 -7.23 1.33
N ARG A 31 14.59 -7.87 0.19
CA ARG A 31 15.33 -9.02 -0.37
C ARG A 31 16.03 -8.70 -1.69
N GLN A 32 15.74 -7.55 -2.30
CA GLN A 32 16.35 -7.15 -3.56
C GLN A 32 17.81 -6.71 -3.34
N LYS A 33 18.71 -7.16 -4.22
CA LYS A 33 20.13 -6.74 -4.23
C LYS A 33 20.33 -5.32 -4.79
N ALA A 34 19.39 -4.86 -5.62
CA ALA A 34 19.34 -3.54 -6.23
C ALA A 34 17.88 -3.16 -6.49
N PRO A 35 17.53 -1.88 -6.70
CA PRO A 35 16.17 -1.50 -7.08
C PRO A 35 15.75 -2.13 -8.43
N ASN A 36 14.44 -2.36 -8.60
CA ASN A 36 13.82 -2.74 -9.88
C ASN A 36 14.38 -4.06 -10.48
N THR A 37 14.41 -5.12 -9.66
CA THR A 37 14.85 -6.46 -10.10
C THR A 37 13.70 -7.41 -10.40
N GLY A 38 12.44 -7.02 -10.13
CA GLY A 38 11.29 -7.85 -10.41
C GLY A 38 11.02 -7.98 -11.91
N ALA A 39 10.24 -9.00 -12.29
CA ALA A 39 9.77 -9.13 -13.66
C ALA A 39 8.84 -7.96 -13.99
N ALA A 40 9.17 -7.17 -15.01
CA ALA A 40 8.37 -6.03 -15.41
C ALA A 40 6.99 -6.45 -15.94
N GLU A 41 5.96 -5.65 -15.63
CA GLU A 41 4.65 -5.71 -16.27
C GLU A 41 4.14 -4.31 -16.60
N ARG A 42 2.99 -4.24 -17.30
CA ARG A 42 2.38 -2.97 -17.73
C ARG A 42 0.86 -3.05 -17.59
N LYS A 43 0.38 -3.08 -16.36
CA LYS A 43 -1.04 -3.08 -16.04
C LYS A 43 -1.49 -1.69 -15.55
N PRO A 44 -2.77 -1.34 -15.68
CA PRO A 44 -3.32 -0.15 -15.04
C PRO A 44 -3.20 -0.25 -13.51
N VAL A 45 -3.09 0.91 -12.84
CA VAL A 45 -3.26 1.01 -11.40
C VAL A 45 -4.67 0.53 -11.03
N GLN A 46 -4.77 -0.36 -10.06
CA GLN A 46 -6.05 -0.95 -9.64
C GLN A 46 -6.06 -1.29 -8.15
N LEU A 47 -7.25 -1.46 -7.58
CA LEU A 47 -7.37 -1.91 -6.19
C LEU A 47 -6.88 -3.35 -6.07
N VAL A 48 -6.13 -3.65 -5.02
CA VAL A 48 -5.57 -5.00 -4.78
C VAL A 48 -6.67 -6.07 -4.78
N LYS A 49 -7.87 -5.75 -4.29
CA LYS A 49 -9.04 -6.67 -4.32
C LYS A 49 -9.47 -7.11 -5.73
N ASP A 50 -9.09 -6.37 -6.77
CA ASP A 50 -9.49 -6.61 -8.16
C ASP A 50 -8.38 -7.28 -9.00
N VAL A 51 -7.15 -7.36 -8.49
CA VAL A 51 -5.97 -7.91 -9.19
C VAL A 51 -6.09 -9.41 -9.48
N ARG A 52 -6.67 -10.18 -8.55
CA ARG A 52 -6.93 -11.63 -8.66
C ARG A 52 -5.68 -12.47 -9.01
N ASP A 53 -4.55 -12.16 -8.40
CA ASP A 53 -3.27 -12.87 -8.58
C ASP A 53 -3.14 -14.16 -7.73
N GLY A 54 -4.14 -14.46 -6.91
CA GLY A 54 -4.17 -15.65 -6.06
C GLY A 54 -3.52 -15.47 -4.69
N PHE A 55 -3.01 -14.27 -4.37
CA PHE A 55 -2.47 -13.98 -3.04
C PHE A 55 -3.55 -13.48 -2.08
N THR A 56 -3.32 -13.72 -0.79
CA THR A 56 -4.13 -13.15 0.29
C THR A 56 -3.44 -11.91 0.82
N TYR A 57 -4.20 -10.82 0.89
CA TYR A 57 -3.75 -9.56 1.46
C TYR A 57 -4.50 -9.29 2.76
N PRO A 58 -3.81 -8.85 3.82
CA PRO A 58 -4.48 -8.49 5.07
C PRO A 58 -5.37 -7.27 4.85
N LYS A 59 -6.39 -7.11 5.70
CA LYS A 59 -7.18 -5.89 5.72
C LYS A 59 -6.28 -4.73 6.13
N VAL A 60 -6.55 -3.55 5.59
CA VAL A 60 -5.83 -2.32 5.95
C VAL A 60 -5.77 -2.12 7.47
N SER A 61 -6.89 -2.30 8.17
CA SER A 61 -6.96 -2.16 9.63
C SER A 61 -6.14 -3.18 10.43
N GLU A 62 -5.66 -4.26 9.81
CA GLU A 62 -4.80 -5.26 10.45
C GLU A 62 -3.31 -4.86 10.38
N ILE A 63 -2.94 -3.97 9.47
CA ILE A 63 -1.54 -3.56 9.23
C ILE A 63 -1.26 -2.08 9.49
N LEU A 64 -2.28 -1.22 9.45
CA LEU A 64 -2.12 0.21 9.66
C LEU A 64 -3.34 0.84 10.34
N ARG A 65 -3.09 1.92 11.07
CA ARG A 65 -4.12 2.82 11.62
C ARG A 65 -3.77 4.25 11.23
N VAL A 66 -4.72 4.98 10.66
CA VAL A 66 -4.53 6.37 10.23
C VAL A 66 -5.48 7.27 11.00
N THR A 67 -4.92 8.25 11.70
CA THR A 67 -5.68 9.27 12.43
C THR A 67 -5.33 10.66 11.92
N VAL A 68 -6.33 11.53 11.85
CA VAL A 68 -6.15 12.94 11.53
C VAL A 68 -6.40 13.78 12.78
N THR A 69 -5.48 14.70 13.06
CA THR A 69 -5.59 15.67 14.15
C THR A 69 -5.44 17.07 13.57
N PRO A 70 -6.32 18.03 13.89
CA PRO A 70 -6.15 19.42 13.46
C PRO A 70 -4.83 19.96 14.00
N ALA A 71 -4.09 20.67 13.16
CA ALA A 71 -2.99 21.49 13.65
C ALA A 71 -3.56 22.56 14.60
N ALA A 72 -2.82 22.89 15.66
CA ALA A 72 -3.20 24.01 16.51
C ALA A 72 -3.36 25.27 15.64
N ALA A 73 -4.44 26.03 15.86
CA ALA A 73 -4.55 27.33 15.23
C ALA A 73 -3.36 28.17 15.72
N THR A 74 -2.49 28.58 14.81
CA THR A 74 -1.54 29.65 15.12
C THR A 74 -2.38 30.85 15.50
N ALA A 75 -2.30 31.30 16.76
CA ALA A 75 -2.87 32.57 17.14
C ALA A 75 -2.22 33.62 16.24
N MET A 76 -3.01 34.24 15.36
CA MET A 76 -2.61 35.49 14.73
C MET A 76 -2.89 36.56 15.78
N ASP A 77 -1.83 37.02 16.44
CA ASP A 77 -1.83 38.25 17.24
C ASP A 77 -1.97 39.48 16.33
#